data_AF-A0A920GAB2-F1
#
_entry.id   AF-A0A920GAB2-F1
#
_cell.length_a   1.000
_cell.length_b   1.000
_cell.length_c   1.000
_cell.angle_alpha   90.00
_cell.angle_beta   90.00
_cell.angle_gamma   90.00
#
_symmetry.space_group_name_H-M   'P 1'
#
loop_
_entity.id
_entity.type
_entity.pdbx_description
1 polymer ?
#
loop_
_entity_poly.entity_id
_entity_poly.type
_entity_poly.pdbx_seq_one_letter_code
_entity_poly.pdbx_strand_id
1 'polypeptide(L)'
;METYTDYKLSNELKFYNQTKYRKEFYGYEDMNLSLNFNFYDSFSDNIATQDSFKIKNISNRIGIKGNSKLFNYDIYGNFGYFKYHVNALENSFSEIYVGGLLKYKNPSFDVVSNFEIKKSSDYRLKVDLKSKIFEASYLSALYEPKIFERIYLGNHYSWENNFNSSFVNNLNAKINLENRFITFSPSINFYTIKDHIYFVGDNHLQADQVITFNQFIV
;
A
#
# COMPACT_ATOMS: atom_id res chain seq x y z
N MET A 1 -7.85 0.10 -17.33
CA MET A 1 -9.28 0.01 -17.67
C MET A 1 -10.04 -0.31 -16.40
N GLU A 2 -11.21 0.29 -16.20
CA GLU A 2 -12.05 0.06 -15.02
C GLU A 2 -13.51 -0.02 -15.45
N THR A 3 -14.24 -0.99 -14.91
CA THR A 3 -15.68 -1.10 -15.06
C THR A 3 -16.31 -1.16 -13.67
N TYR A 4 -17.49 -0.55 -13.54
CA TYR A 4 -18.22 -0.47 -12.30
C TYR A 4 -19.71 -0.59 -12.60
N THR A 5 -20.40 -1.47 -11.88
CA THR A 5 -21.85 -1.62 -11.94
C THR A 5 -22.40 -1.63 -10.51
N ASP A 6 -23.51 -0.93 -10.28
CA ASP A 6 -24.27 -1.07 -9.05
C ASP A 6 -25.77 -1.26 -9.29
N TYR A 7 -26.39 -1.97 -8.37
CA TYR A 7 -27.80 -2.28 -8.36
C TYR A 7 -28.41 -1.85 -7.03
N LYS A 8 -29.43 -1.01 -7.09
CA LYS A 8 -30.13 -0.52 -5.90
C LYS A 8 -31.18 -1.54 -5.46
N LEU A 9 -30.96 -2.15 -4.29
CA LEU A 9 -31.91 -3.08 -3.66
C LEU A 9 -32.94 -2.33 -2.82
N SER A 10 -32.51 -1.29 -2.11
CA SER A 10 -33.38 -0.39 -1.35
C SER A 10 -32.77 1.02 -1.30
N ASN A 11 -33.42 1.97 -0.61
CA ASN A 11 -32.82 3.29 -0.37
C ASN A 11 -31.55 3.22 0.49
N GLU A 12 -31.40 2.16 1.28
CA GLU A 12 -30.34 2.01 2.28
C GLU A 12 -29.28 0.98 1.86
N LEU A 13 -29.50 0.21 0.78
CA LEU A 13 -28.65 -0.89 0.35
C LEU A 13 -28.49 -0.94 -1.17
N LYS A 14 -27.23 -1.01 -1.62
CA LYS A 14 -26.82 -1.25 -3.00
C LYS A 14 -25.85 -2.42 -3.04
N PHE A 15 -25.99 -3.26 -4.05
CA PHE A 15 -24.99 -4.23 -4.44
C PHE A 15 -24.12 -3.64 -5.56
N TYR A 16 -22.83 -3.97 -5.62
CA TYR A 16 -21.96 -3.51 -6.70
C TYR A 16 -20.89 -4.54 -7.09
N ASN A 17 -20.43 -4.40 -8.34
CA ASN A 17 -19.26 -5.08 -8.87
C ASN A 17 -18.31 -4.04 -9.49
N GLN A 18 -17.01 -4.21 -9.27
CA GLN A 18 -15.97 -3.36 -9.85
C GLN A 18 -14.84 -4.23 -10.39
N THR A 19 -14.53 -4.11 -11.68
CA THR A 19 -13.37 -4.77 -12.29
C THR A 19 -12.34 -3.73 -12.66
N LYS A 20 -11.08 -3.98 -12.28
CA LYS A 20 -9.94 -3.13 -12.63
C LYS A 20 -8.89 -3.96 -13.34
N TYR A 21 -8.42 -3.45 -14.47
CA TYR A 21 -7.26 -3.96 -15.19
C TYR A 21 -6.17 -2.90 -15.22
N ARG A 22 -4.97 -3.27 -14.78
CA ARG A 22 -3.78 -2.42 -14.74
C ARG A 22 -2.61 -3.13 -15.41
N LYS A 23 -1.78 -2.35 -16.09
CA LYS A 23 -0.50 -2.79 -16.64
C LYS A 23 0.53 -1.71 -16.34
N GLU A 24 1.65 -2.14 -15.78
CA GLU A 24 2.78 -1.29 -15.44
C GLU A 24 4.04 -1.86 -16.11
N PHE A 25 4.91 -0.96 -16.56
CA PHE A 25 6.17 -1.29 -17.20
C PHE A 25 7.23 -0.33 -16.67
N TYR A 26 8.34 -0.89 -16.23
CA TYR A 26 9.54 -0.19 -15.86
C TYR A 26 10.67 -0.82 -16.66
N GLY A 27 11.57 0.00 -17.19
CA GLY A 27 12.69 -0.47 -17.98
C GLY A 27 13.90 0.43 -17.80
N TYR A 28 15.06 -0.16 -17.98
CA TYR A 28 16.34 0.51 -17.98
C TYR A 28 17.20 -0.07 -19.10
N GLU A 29 17.79 0.80 -19.91
CA GLU A 29 18.61 0.40 -21.04
C GLU A 29 19.91 1.21 -21.08
N ASP A 30 21.03 0.51 -21.25
CA ASP A 30 22.33 1.08 -21.58
C ASP A 30 22.94 0.28 -22.74
N MET A 31 22.82 0.82 -23.96
CA MET A 31 23.31 0.18 -25.19
C MET A 31 24.81 0.38 -25.43
N ASN A 32 25.48 1.22 -24.63
CA ASN A 32 26.90 1.53 -24.74
C ASN A 32 27.63 1.14 -23.45
N LEU A 33 27.25 0.01 -22.84
CA LEU A 33 27.78 -0.44 -21.57
C LEU A 33 29.31 -0.50 -21.58
N SER A 34 29.89 -0.84 -22.73
CA SER A 34 31.35 -0.87 -22.93
C SER A 34 32.08 0.45 -22.70
N LEU A 35 31.39 1.58 -22.83
CA LEU A 35 31.92 2.91 -22.55
C LEU A 35 31.60 3.38 -21.12
N ASN A 36 30.70 2.68 -20.43
CA ASN A 36 30.13 3.07 -19.15
C ASN A 36 30.52 2.12 -18.00
N PHE A 37 31.46 1.19 -18.20
CA PHE A 37 31.84 0.19 -17.20
C PHE A 37 32.15 0.75 -15.81
N ASN A 38 32.75 1.95 -15.74
CA ASN A 38 33.12 2.58 -14.47
C ASN A 38 31.92 3.03 -13.60
N PHE A 39 30.69 3.01 -14.13
CA PHE A 39 29.48 3.35 -13.40
C PHE A 39 28.82 2.15 -12.70
N TYR A 40 29.29 0.93 -12.97
CA TYR A 40 28.67 -0.29 -12.43
C TYR A 40 29.70 -1.15 -11.70
N ASP A 41 29.32 -1.65 -10.53
CA ASP A 41 30.18 -2.51 -9.71
C ASP A 41 30.29 -3.93 -10.28
N SER A 42 29.23 -4.42 -10.91
CA SER A 42 29.16 -5.74 -11.54
C SER A 42 28.24 -5.76 -12.77
N PHE A 43 28.46 -6.73 -13.66
CA PHE A 43 27.60 -6.98 -14.82
C PHE A 43 27.71 -8.45 -15.26
N SER A 44 26.61 -9.00 -15.79
CA SER A 44 26.55 -10.34 -16.38
C SER A 44 26.75 -10.34 -17.90
N ASP A 45 26.35 -9.26 -18.57
CA ASP A 45 26.54 -8.93 -19.98
C ASP A 45 27.37 -7.63 -20.05
N ASN A 46 28.38 -7.58 -20.91
CA ASN A 46 29.30 -6.45 -21.06
C ASN A 46 29.07 -5.62 -22.34
N ILE A 47 28.09 -6.00 -23.17
CA ILE A 47 27.74 -5.33 -24.42
C ILE A 47 26.66 -4.28 -24.17
N ALA A 48 25.59 -4.67 -23.48
CA ALA A 48 24.46 -3.80 -23.18
C ALA A 48 23.75 -4.24 -21.89
N THR A 49 23.06 -3.29 -21.26
CA THR A 49 22.08 -3.57 -20.20
C THR A 49 20.69 -3.33 -20.74
N GLN A 50 19.79 -4.29 -20.57
CA GLN A 50 18.37 -4.16 -20.90
C GLN A 50 17.52 -4.82 -19.83
N ASP A 51 17.25 -4.06 -18.77
CA ASP A 51 16.44 -4.53 -17.65
C ASP A 51 15.00 -4.07 -17.79
N SER A 52 14.05 -4.95 -17.45
CA SER A 52 12.64 -4.67 -17.52
C SER A 52 11.85 -5.39 -16.43
N PHE A 53 10.88 -4.66 -15.89
CA PHE A 53 9.94 -5.13 -14.89
C PHE A 53 8.51 -4.80 -15.38
N LYS A 54 7.71 -5.83 -15.63
CA LYS A 54 6.35 -5.69 -16.17
C LYS A 54 5.37 -6.33 -15.21
N ILE A 55 4.30 -5.62 -14.88
CA ILE A 55 3.17 -6.17 -14.11
C ILE A 55 1.89 -6.01 -14.91
N LYS A 56 1.05 -7.05 -14.89
CA LYS A 56 -0.35 -7.02 -15.29
C LYS A 56 -1.18 -7.50 -14.12
N ASN A 57 -2.25 -6.77 -13.81
CA ASN A 57 -3.18 -7.11 -12.75
C ASN A 57 -4.61 -7.00 -13.28
N ILE A 58 -5.42 -8.02 -13.00
CA ILE A 58 -6.88 -7.93 -13.07
C ILE A 58 -7.47 -8.22 -11.69
N SER A 59 -8.30 -7.31 -11.20
CA SER A 59 -8.98 -7.48 -9.91
C SER A 59 -10.48 -7.29 -10.05
N ASN A 60 -11.26 -8.15 -9.40
CA ASN A 60 -12.70 -8.02 -9.28
C ASN A 60 -13.10 -7.85 -7.82
N ARG A 61 -13.80 -6.76 -7.52
CA ARG A 61 -14.38 -6.45 -6.22
C ARG A 61 -15.90 -6.60 -6.30
N ILE A 62 -16.46 -7.30 -5.33
CA ILE A 62 -17.90 -7.48 -5.17
C ILE A 62 -18.27 -7.04 -3.77
N GLY A 63 -19.28 -6.20 -3.64
CA GLY A 63 -19.65 -5.68 -2.33
C GLY A 63 -21.07 -5.18 -2.23
N ILE A 64 -21.40 -4.84 -0.99
CA ILE A 64 -22.63 -4.14 -0.61
C ILE A 64 -22.24 -2.81 0.03
N LYS A 65 -22.98 -1.75 -0.29
CA LYS A 65 -22.79 -0.44 0.30
C LYS A 65 -24.11 0.22 0.58
N GLY A 66 -24.12 1.10 1.57
CA GLY A 66 -25.38 1.64 2.06
C GLY A 66 -25.22 2.72 3.10
N ASN A 67 -26.37 3.22 3.52
CA ASN A 67 -26.49 4.25 4.54
C ASN A 67 -27.50 3.75 5.57
N SER A 68 -27.04 3.53 6.79
CA SER A 68 -27.95 3.39 7.94
C SER A 68 -28.25 4.77 8.52
N LYS A 69 -29.13 4.84 9.51
CA LYS A 69 -29.41 6.09 10.26
C LYS A 69 -28.18 6.64 10.98
N LEU A 70 -27.21 5.77 11.31
CA LEU A 70 -26.06 6.13 12.15
C LEU A 70 -24.75 6.19 11.37
N PHE A 71 -24.57 5.35 10.35
CA PHE A 71 -23.31 5.23 9.61
C PHE A 71 -23.53 4.82 8.15
N ASN A 72 -22.61 5.26 7.28
CA ASN A 72 -22.45 4.74 5.94
C ASN A 72 -21.51 3.53 5.99
N TYR A 73 -21.79 2.50 5.19
CA TYR A 73 -20.97 1.30 5.14
C TYR A 73 -20.71 0.88 3.69
N ASP A 74 -19.58 0.20 3.49
CA ASP A 74 -19.21 -0.52 2.28
C ASP A 74 -18.44 -1.77 2.72
N ILE A 75 -18.94 -2.96 2.39
CA ILE A 75 -18.35 -4.25 2.74
C ILE A 75 -18.16 -5.02 1.45
N TYR A 76 -16.97 -5.56 1.22
CA TYR A 76 -16.63 -6.19 -0.04
C TYR A 76 -15.64 -7.35 0.09
N GLY A 77 -15.72 -8.27 -0.85
CA GLY A 77 -14.65 -9.21 -1.18
C GLY A 77 -13.96 -8.77 -2.47
N ASN A 78 -12.65 -9.01 -2.56
CA ASN A 78 -11.88 -8.73 -3.76
C ASN A 78 -10.99 -9.92 -4.11
N PHE A 79 -11.02 -10.31 -5.37
CA PHE A 79 -10.10 -11.26 -5.98
C PHE A 79 -9.18 -10.53 -6.96
N GLY A 80 -7.88 -10.76 -6.88
CA GLY A 80 -6.88 -10.21 -7.80
C GLY A 80 -6.05 -11.33 -8.43
N TYR A 81 -5.72 -11.19 -9.70
CA TYR A 81 -4.76 -12.04 -10.39
C TYR A 81 -3.65 -11.17 -10.99
N PHE A 82 -2.41 -11.49 -10.61
CA PHE A 82 -1.23 -10.76 -10.98
C PHE A 82 -0.34 -11.65 -11.83
N LYS A 83 0.18 -11.10 -12.93
CA LYS A 83 1.20 -11.71 -13.76
C LYS A 83 2.32 -10.71 -13.91
N TYR A 84 3.55 -11.12 -13.59
CA TYR A 84 4.71 -10.25 -13.67
C TYR A 84 5.84 -10.89 -14.46
N HIS A 85 6.67 -10.02 -15.05
CA HIS A 85 7.88 -10.38 -15.75
C HIS A 85 9.03 -9.55 -15.20
N VAL A 86 10.14 -10.20 -14.85
CA VAL A 86 11.40 -9.59 -14.45
C VAL A 86 12.45 -10.10 -15.43
N ASN A 87 12.77 -9.30 -16.45
CA ASN A 87 13.59 -9.74 -17.56
C ASN A 87 13.08 -11.06 -18.17
N ALA A 88 13.88 -12.13 -18.08
CA ALA A 88 13.54 -13.45 -18.60
C ALA A 88 12.59 -14.25 -17.69
N LEU A 89 12.45 -13.86 -16.42
CA LEU A 89 11.58 -14.56 -15.46
C LEU A 89 10.13 -14.10 -15.62
N GLU A 90 9.21 -15.07 -15.67
CA GLU A 90 7.77 -14.85 -15.67
C GLU A 90 7.13 -15.63 -14.52
N ASN A 91 6.23 -14.99 -13.78
CA ASN A 91 5.47 -15.67 -12.72
C ASN A 91 4.09 -15.02 -12.53
N SER A 92 3.21 -15.70 -11.80
CA SER A 92 1.88 -15.21 -11.47
C SER A 92 1.41 -15.65 -10.08
N PHE A 93 0.49 -14.89 -9.51
CA PHE A 93 -0.15 -15.22 -8.24
C PHE A 93 -1.55 -14.63 -8.17
N SER A 94 -2.35 -15.16 -7.24
CA SER A 94 -3.69 -14.66 -6.96
C SER A 94 -3.78 -14.17 -5.53
N GLU A 95 -4.59 -13.15 -5.30
CA GLU A 95 -4.89 -12.62 -3.98
C GLU A 95 -6.39 -12.61 -3.74
N ILE A 96 -6.78 -12.92 -2.50
CA ILE A 96 -8.15 -12.78 -2.03
C ILE A 96 -8.11 -11.96 -0.75
N TYR A 97 -8.95 -10.95 -0.65
CA TYR A 97 -9.15 -10.21 0.58
C TYR A 97 -10.60 -9.78 0.78
N VAL A 98 -10.98 -9.62 2.04
CA VAL A 98 -12.25 -9.04 2.46
C VAL A 98 -11.95 -7.71 3.13
N GLY A 99 -12.78 -6.71 2.87
CA GLY A 99 -12.62 -5.40 3.46
C GLY A 99 -13.94 -4.73 3.77
N GLY A 100 -13.83 -3.67 4.55
CA GLY A 100 -14.94 -2.82 4.91
C GLY A 100 -14.51 -1.38 5.12
N LEU A 101 -15.46 -0.48 4.93
CA LEU A 101 -15.37 0.94 5.21
C LEU A 101 -16.62 1.33 5.99
N LEU A 102 -16.42 1.96 7.13
CA LEU A 102 -17.47 2.52 7.97
C LEU A 102 -17.23 4.02 8.12
N LYS A 103 -18.27 4.81 7.90
CA LYS A 103 -18.24 6.26 8.10
C LYS A 103 -19.35 6.65 9.04
N TYR A 104 -18.99 7.26 10.16
CA TYR A 104 -19.90 7.86 11.11
C TYR A 104 -19.71 9.37 11.09
N LYS A 105 -20.80 10.12 11.12
CA LYS A 105 -20.77 11.59 11.06
C LYS A 105 -21.82 12.16 11.99
N ASN A 106 -21.40 13.06 12.86
CA ASN A 106 -22.31 13.86 13.68
C ASN A 106 -21.81 15.33 13.74
N PRO A 107 -22.56 16.26 14.35
CA PRO A 107 -22.15 17.67 14.40
C PRO A 107 -20.85 17.96 15.16
N SER A 108 -20.40 17.04 16.01
CA SER A 108 -19.20 17.19 16.85
C SER A 108 -17.95 16.55 16.23
N PHE A 109 -18.10 15.37 15.62
CA PHE A 109 -16.99 14.62 15.05
C PHE A 109 -17.44 13.66 13.93
N ASP A 110 -16.47 13.36 13.07
CA ASP A 110 -16.54 12.38 12.00
C ASP A 110 -15.55 11.24 12.31
N VAL A 111 -15.95 9.99 12.07
CA VAL A 111 -15.08 8.81 12.16
C VAL A 111 -15.13 8.04 10.85
N VAL A 112 -13.97 7.71 10.29
CA VAL A 112 -13.83 6.85 9.13
C VAL A 112 -12.94 5.68 9.52
N SER A 113 -13.48 4.46 9.48
CA SER A 113 -12.72 3.25 9.70
C SER A 113 -12.68 2.42 8.43
N ASN A 114 -11.52 1.92 8.06
CA ASN A 114 -11.32 1.00 6.95
C ASN A 114 -10.50 -0.19 7.42
N PHE A 115 -10.98 -1.39 7.13
CA PHE A 115 -10.24 -2.62 7.38
C PHE A 115 -10.17 -3.45 6.10
N GLU A 116 -9.06 -4.14 5.90
CA GLU A 116 -8.87 -5.16 4.86
C GLU A 116 -8.10 -6.32 5.50
N ILE A 117 -8.46 -7.56 5.16
CA ILE A 117 -7.75 -8.77 5.57
C ILE A 117 -7.62 -9.71 4.38
N LYS A 118 -6.39 -10.12 4.09
CA LYS A 118 -6.06 -11.08 3.04
C LYS A 118 -6.23 -12.51 3.56
N LYS A 119 -6.42 -13.44 2.63
CA LYS A 119 -6.36 -14.89 2.91
C LYS A 119 -5.00 -15.32 3.50
N SER A 120 -3.92 -14.60 3.19
CA SER A 120 -2.57 -14.79 3.76
C SER A 120 -2.45 -14.38 5.23
N SER A 121 -3.49 -13.77 5.80
CA SER A 121 -3.54 -13.18 7.16
C SER A 121 -2.97 -11.76 7.29
N ASP A 122 -2.37 -11.21 6.23
CA ASP A 122 -2.00 -9.81 6.21
C ASP A 122 -3.23 -8.92 6.26
N TYR A 123 -3.15 -7.83 7.00
CA TYR A 123 -4.28 -6.95 7.25
C TYR A 123 -3.87 -5.49 7.21
N ARG A 124 -4.87 -4.63 7.09
CA ARG A 124 -4.73 -3.19 7.23
C ARG A 124 -5.96 -2.65 7.92
N LEU A 125 -5.78 -2.04 9.08
CA LEU A 125 -6.79 -1.29 9.82
C LEU A 125 -6.38 0.18 9.85
N LYS A 126 -7.25 1.07 9.37
CA LYS A 126 -7.07 2.52 9.47
C LYS A 126 -8.31 3.14 10.08
N VAL A 127 -8.13 3.98 11.11
CA VAL A 127 -9.20 4.76 11.74
C VAL A 127 -8.80 6.22 11.74
N ASP A 128 -9.64 7.06 11.15
CA ASP A 128 -9.50 8.52 11.16
C ASP A 128 -10.64 9.12 11.97
N LEU A 129 -10.32 9.93 12.98
CA LEU A 129 -11.26 10.71 13.79
C LEU A 129 -10.99 12.20 13.55
N LYS A 130 -12.04 12.95 13.21
CA LYS A 130 -11.94 14.38 12.94
C LYS A 130 -13.02 15.15 13.66
N SER A 131 -12.63 16.13 14.45
CA SER A 131 -13.51 17.12 15.07
C SER A 131 -13.03 18.53 14.72
N LYS A 132 -13.69 19.57 15.26
CA LYS A 132 -13.25 20.96 15.08
C LYS A 132 -11.93 21.27 15.79
N ILE A 133 -11.71 20.69 16.97
CA ILE A 133 -10.57 21.02 17.85
C ILE A 133 -9.49 19.96 17.87
N PHE A 134 -9.77 18.77 17.33
CA PHE A 134 -8.92 17.60 17.44
C PHE A 134 -9.05 16.68 16.23
N GLU A 135 -7.93 16.19 15.73
CA GLU A 135 -7.82 15.20 14.67
C GLU A 135 -6.91 14.07 15.16
N ALA A 136 -7.29 12.82 14.93
CA ALA A 136 -6.46 11.65 15.20
C ALA A 136 -6.57 10.63 14.08
N SER A 137 -5.46 9.97 13.78
CA SER A 137 -5.41 8.85 12.84
C SER A 137 -4.63 7.70 13.46
N TYR A 138 -5.13 6.49 13.29
CA TYR A 138 -4.46 5.27 13.70
C TYR A 138 -4.41 4.29 12.53
N LEU A 139 -3.22 3.77 12.25
CA LEU A 139 -2.96 2.73 11.26
C LEU A 139 -2.28 1.56 11.94
N SER A 140 -2.78 0.35 11.71
CA SER A 140 -2.10 -0.90 12.05
C SER A 140 -2.18 -1.80 10.83
N ALA A 141 -1.04 -2.25 10.31
CA ALA A 141 -0.99 -3.03 9.09
C ALA A 141 0.17 -4.03 9.07
N LEU A 142 -0.04 -5.12 8.35
CA LEU A 142 1.01 -6.02 7.88
C LEU A 142 1.12 -5.82 6.36
N TYR A 143 2.27 -5.33 5.92
CA TYR A 143 2.57 -5.10 4.51
C TYR A 143 3.41 -6.23 3.95
N GLU A 144 2.84 -7.00 3.04
CA GLU A 144 3.59 -7.99 2.27
C GLU A 144 4.68 -7.29 1.44
N PRO A 145 5.88 -7.90 1.31
CA PRO A 145 6.94 -7.38 0.46
C PRO A 145 6.46 -7.25 -1.00
N LYS A 146 6.80 -6.13 -1.64
CA LYS A 146 6.49 -5.92 -3.06
C LYS A 146 7.23 -6.96 -3.91
N ILE A 147 6.70 -7.23 -5.11
CA ILE A 147 7.34 -8.18 -6.06
C ILE A 147 8.81 -7.80 -6.29
N PHE A 148 9.12 -6.51 -6.47
CA PHE A 148 10.50 -6.04 -6.66
C PHE A 148 11.38 -6.23 -5.42
N GLU A 149 10.83 -6.08 -4.20
CA GLU A 149 11.57 -6.35 -2.95
C GLU A 149 11.88 -7.85 -2.80
N ARG A 150 11.01 -8.71 -3.33
CA ARG A 150 11.20 -10.16 -3.32
C ARG A 150 12.14 -10.65 -4.40
N ILE A 151 12.02 -10.16 -5.62
CA ILE A 151 12.78 -10.68 -6.74
C ILE A 151 13.12 -9.62 -7.77
N TYR A 152 14.39 -9.62 -8.16
CA TYR A 152 14.90 -8.89 -9.29
C TYR A 152 16.04 -9.68 -9.92
N LEU A 153 16.09 -9.74 -11.24
CA LEU A 153 17.11 -10.46 -11.98
C LEU A 153 17.57 -9.55 -13.12
N GLY A 154 18.46 -8.61 -12.83
CA GLY A 154 18.99 -7.63 -13.76
C GLY A 154 20.42 -7.93 -14.22
N ASN A 155 20.95 -7.10 -15.12
CA ASN A 155 22.33 -7.24 -15.58
C ASN A 155 23.34 -6.92 -14.46
N HIS A 156 23.04 -5.90 -13.65
CA HIS A 156 23.95 -5.38 -12.62
C HIS A 156 23.68 -5.93 -11.23
N TYR A 157 22.41 -6.20 -10.93
CA TYR A 157 21.96 -6.66 -9.62
C TYR A 157 20.99 -7.81 -9.76
N SER A 158 21.04 -8.74 -8.81
CA SER A 158 20.15 -9.89 -8.77
C SER A 158 19.88 -10.24 -7.31
N TRP A 159 18.62 -10.47 -6.96
CA TRP A 159 18.23 -10.92 -5.64
C TRP A 159 16.97 -11.78 -5.69
N GLU A 160 16.89 -12.71 -4.76
CA GLU A 160 15.69 -13.47 -4.45
C GLU A 160 15.57 -13.56 -2.92
N ASN A 161 14.58 -12.86 -2.38
CA ASN A 161 14.37 -12.70 -0.95
C ASN A 161 13.09 -13.41 -0.51
N ASN A 162 13.14 -13.97 0.70
CA ASN A 162 12.00 -14.56 1.38
C ASN A 162 11.64 -13.77 2.64
N PHE A 163 11.36 -12.47 2.46
CA PHE A 163 11.01 -11.58 3.56
C PHE A 163 9.61 -11.86 4.12
N ASN A 164 9.46 -11.64 5.42
CA ASN A 164 8.18 -11.62 6.10
C ASN A 164 7.45 -10.30 5.82
N SER A 165 6.15 -10.25 6.10
CA SER A 165 5.40 -8.99 6.08
C SER A 165 5.90 -8.01 7.14
N SER A 166 6.07 -6.74 6.76
CA SER A 166 6.46 -5.69 7.69
C SER A 166 5.25 -5.23 8.51
N PHE A 167 5.38 -5.25 9.84
CA PHE A 167 4.37 -4.67 10.72
C PHE A 167 4.59 -3.16 10.83
N VAL A 168 3.53 -2.39 10.61
CA VAL A 168 3.52 -0.94 10.72
C VAL A 168 2.38 -0.50 11.62
N ASN A 169 2.72 0.23 12.67
CA ASN A 169 1.80 0.99 13.49
C ASN A 169 2.09 2.49 13.32
N ASN A 170 1.04 3.28 13.15
CA ASN A 170 1.15 4.72 13.13
C ASN A 170 0.01 5.36 13.90
N LEU A 171 0.34 6.23 14.86
CA LEU A 171 -0.58 7.07 15.59
C LEU A 171 -0.25 8.53 15.31
N ASN A 172 -1.21 9.25 14.72
CA ASN A 172 -1.13 10.68 14.51
C ASN A 172 -2.20 11.37 15.37
N ALA A 173 -1.84 12.47 16.03
CA ALA A 173 -2.78 13.31 16.75
C ALA A 173 -2.43 14.79 16.54
N LYS A 174 -3.46 15.61 16.36
CA LYS A 174 -3.35 17.04 16.11
C LYS A 174 -4.44 17.78 16.85
N ILE A 175 -4.09 18.88 17.50
CA ILE A 175 -5.03 19.80 18.11
C ILE A 175 -5.15 21.02 17.20
N ASN A 176 -6.36 21.58 17.06
CA ASN A 176 -6.60 22.79 16.28
C ASN A 176 -7.18 23.87 17.21
N LEU A 177 -6.37 24.86 17.55
CA LEU A 177 -6.79 26.03 18.33
C LEU A 177 -6.76 27.25 17.42
N GLU A 178 -7.94 27.75 17.07
CA GLU A 178 -8.09 28.93 16.21
C GLU A 178 -8.89 30.00 16.95
N ASN A 179 -8.32 31.21 17.01
CA ASN A 179 -9.04 32.42 17.39
C ASN A 179 -8.77 33.52 16.36
N ARG A 180 -9.31 34.73 16.57
CA ARG A 180 -9.17 35.85 15.61
C ARG A 180 -7.73 36.34 15.41
N PHE A 181 -6.79 35.97 16.27
CA PHE A 181 -5.42 36.50 16.31
C PHE A 181 -4.34 35.42 16.13
N ILE A 182 -4.65 34.17 16.50
CA ILE A 182 -3.69 33.06 16.56
C ILE A 182 -4.37 31.79 16.05
N THR A 183 -3.69 31.13 15.12
CA THR A 183 -3.94 29.73 14.76
C THR A 183 -2.76 28.92 15.27
N PHE A 184 -3.03 27.97 16.15
CA PHE A 184 -2.02 27.08 16.73
C PHE A 184 -2.48 25.64 16.59
N SER A 185 -1.64 24.82 15.96
CA SER A 185 -2.02 23.45 15.57
C SER A 185 -0.91 22.44 15.85
N PRO A 186 -0.58 22.18 17.13
CA PRO A 186 0.45 21.22 17.46
C PRO A 186 0.02 19.82 17.03
N SER A 187 0.98 19.06 16.53
CA SER A 187 0.76 17.67 16.14
C SER A 187 1.90 16.76 16.57
N ILE A 188 1.54 15.52 16.85
CA ILE A 188 2.47 14.43 17.13
C ILE A 188 2.19 13.28 16.18
N ASN A 189 3.26 12.66 15.72
CA ASN A 189 3.20 11.49 14.87
C ASN A 189 4.12 10.42 15.46
N PHE A 190 3.61 9.23 15.73
CA PHE A 190 4.34 8.12 16.35
C PHE A 190 4.29 6.92 15.41
N TYR A 191 5.46 6.37 15.09
CA TYR A 191 5.60 5.21 14.22
C TYR A 191 6.24 4.06 14.98
N THR A 192 5.75 2.85 14.74
CA THR A 192 6.41 1.61 15.13
C THR A 192 6.46 0.71 13.91
N ILE A 193 7.65 0.29 13.52
CA ILE A 193 7.86 -0.57 12.35
C ILE A 193 8.68 -1.78 12.79
N LYS A 194 8.22 -2.98 12.44
CA LYS A 194 8.97 -4.23 12.64
C LYS A 194 9.18 -4.90 11.29
N ASP A 195 10.29 -5.62 11.16
CA ASP A 195 10.64 -6.37 9.95
C ASP A 195 10.79 -5.42 8.75
N HIS A 196 11.46 -4.28 8.95
CA HIS A 196 11.71 -3.26 7.93
C HIS A 196 12.73 -3.77 6.89
N ILE A 197 12.41 -3.60 5.60
CA ILE A 197 13.26 -4.02 4.49
C ILE A 197 14.21 -2.88 4.11
N TYR A 198 15.50 -3.17 4.08
CA TYR A 198 16.57 -2.26 3.67
C TYR A 198 17.21 -2.73 2.38
N PHE A 199 17.44 -1.80 1.47
CA PHE A 199 18.23 -2.00 0.26
C PHE A 199 19.69 -1.66 0.59
N VAL A 200 20.54 -2.67 0.80
CA VAL A 200 21.96 -2.50 1.14
C VAL A 200 22.82 -3.31 0.18
N GLY A 201 23.44 -2.64 -0.81
CA GLY A 201 24.21 -3.31 -1.86
C GLY A 201 23.42 -4.44 -2.52
N ASP A 202 24.08 -5.58 -2.74
CA ASP A 202 23.49 -6.76 -3.37
C ASP A 202 22.62 -7.60 -2.41
N ASN A 203 22.73 -7.39 -1.11
CA ASN A 203 22.02 -8.15 -0.08
C ASN A 203 20.98 -7.27 0.58
N HIS A 204 19.73 -7.37 0.12
CA HIS A 204 18.62 -6.74 0.82
C HIS A 204 18.41 -7.44 2.16
N LEU A 205 18.24 -6.66 3.22
CA LEU A 205 18.12 -7.18 4.58
C LEU A 205 16.78 -6.79 5.17
N GLN A 206 16.17 -7.72 5.91
CA GLN A 206 15.04 -7.41 6.76
C GLN A 206 15.53 -7.34 8.21
N ALA A 207 15.33 -6.19 8.85
CA ALA A 207 15.69 -6.02 10.25
C ALA A 207 14.53 -6.47 11.14
N ASP A 208 14.76 -7.50 11.94
CA ASP A 208 13.77 -8.01 12.92
C ASP A 208 13.50 -7.03 14.08
N GLN A 209 14.28 -5.94 14.14
CA GLN A 209 14.19 -4.92 15.19
C GLN A 209 12.94 -4.07 15.04
N VAL A 210 12.40 -3.65 16.19
CA VAL A 210 11.34 -2.65 16.24
C VAL A 210 11.95 -1.26 16.18
N ILE A 211 11.61 -0.51 15.15
CA ILE A 211 11.99 0.89 14.97
C ILE A 211 10.84 1.75 15.47
N THR A 212 11.12 2.61 16.44
CA THR A 212 10.15 3.57 16.95
C THR A 212 10.70 4.98 16.78
N PHE A 213 9.89 5.87 16.22
CA PHE A 213 10.24 7.29 16.12
C PHE A 213 9.01 8.18 16.22
N ASN A 214 9.23 9.40 16.68
CA ASN A 214 8.20 10.42 16.80
C ASN A 214 8.59 11.72 16.11
N GLN A 215 7.61 12.40 15.54
CA GLN A 215 7.75 13.75 15.00
C GLN A 215 6.76 14.67 15.70
N PHE A 216 7.27 15.76 16.28
CA PHE A 216 6.46 16.82 16.88
C PHE A 216 6.56 18.07 16.00
N ILE A 217 5.41 18.66 15.67
CA ILE A 217 5.30 19.85 14.83
C ILE A 217 4.44 20.86 15.57
N VAL A 218 4.91 22.10 15.67
CA VAL A 218 4.29 23.23 16.41
C VAL A 218 3.72 24.24 15.43
#